data_AF-A0A7S2L3E4-F1
#
_entry.id   AF-A0A7S2L3E4-F1
#
_cell.length_a   1.000
_cell.length_b   1.000
_cell.length_c   1.000
_cell.angle_alpha   90.00
_cell.angle_beta   90.00
_cell.angle_gamma   90.00
#
_symmetry.space_group_name_H-M   'P 1'
#
loop_
_entity.id
_entity.type
_entity.pdbx_description
1 polymer ?
#
loop_
_entity_poly.entity_id
_entity_poly.type
_entity_poly.pdbx_seq_one_letter_code
_entity_poly.pdbx_strand_id
1 'polypeptide(L)'
;AAAYGGGPLLPAQYQQMQYQQMQPAHEKPPSPCWTCCSRCCYCCCAVCLCCLVASVPLLLFCKFGYVPGGPLALGVLPYLDGRTTLNWWNLPHQRTEAQLKECSGSLTDVHDRFGLQYGYYPGRDAVSLMYKCTHVPGLIEQVPWQLRGVFWMKGNGMNEELATLQFGQWFPEPRTYDAPQAPFSWGWAKSAPKDAPGGGLMYQEWISNQAVSGLAGSHTSFTFTFEACPDAPDIPLPFVGVPGGKCPKGTGAAPQLTFARAESHQWGNITGGTNVYGEYTLEDEASAAQPASLWYRGIFSGIGRCKWCSFGSYQLVKLMDGDGKPVEPYYSKWLQYIGNVEIILWAGYTNPEVEALFKQDKIVEGATLMAAGSQ
;
A
#
# COMPACT_ATOMS: atom_id res chain seq x y z
N ALA A 1 1.01 4.57 -6.47
CA ALA A 1 1.91 5.10 -7.51
C ALA A 1 3.41 4.82 -7.26
N ALA A 2 3.85 4.56 -6.02
CA ALA A 2 5.23 4.12 -5.74
C ALA A 2 5.42 2.59 -5.60
N ALA A 3 4.34 1.81 -5.57
CA ALA A 3 4.39 0.34 -5.42
C ALA A 3 4.59 -0.43 -6.74
N TYR A 4 4.65 0.26 -7.89
CA TYR A 4 4.96 -0.38 -9.18
C TYR A 4 6.47 -0.35 -9.43
N GLY A 5 7.19 -1.13 -8.62
CA GLY A 5 8.59 -1.41 -8.87
C GLY A 5 8.75 -2.16 -10.20
N GLY A 6 9.35 -1.48 -11.18
CA GLY A 6 10.18 -2.02 -12.28
C GLY A 6 9.94 -3.46 -12.78
N GLY A 7 8.72 -3.86 -13.12
CA GLY A 7 8.51 -4.97 -14.05
C GLY A 7 9.11 -4.62 -15.42
N PRO A 8 9.49 -5.63 -16.26
CA PRO A 8 10.12 -5.37 -17.54
C PRO A 8 9.24 -4.42 -18.36
N LEU A 9 9.82 -3.26 -18.70
CA LEU A 9 9.22 -2.23 -19.53
C LEU A 9 8.57 -2.90 -20.75
N LEU A 10 7.33 -2.52 -21.06
CA LEU A 10 6.71 -2.81 -22.35
C LEU A 10 7.72 -2.53 -23.48
N PRO A 11 7.69 -3.31 -24.59
CA PRO A 11 8.60 -3.10 -25.71
C PRO A 11 8.62 -1.62 -26.13
N ALA A 12 9.81 -1.05 -26.29
CA ALA A 12 10.06 0.38 -26.57
C ALA A 12 9.21 0.97 -27.71
N GLN A 13 8.68 0.13 -28.60
CA GLN A 13 7.80 0.52 -29.70
C GLN A 13 6.50 1.23 -29.26
N TYR A 14 5.95 0.92 -28.08
CA TYR A 14 4.70 1.58 -27.63
C TYR A 14 4.92 2.97 -27.04
N GLN A 15 6.10 3.27 -26.49
CA GLN A 15 6.40 4.60 -25.93
C GLN A 15 6.71 5.64 -27.02
N GLN A 16 7.22 5.21 -28.18
CA GLN A 16 7.57 6.11 -29.28
C GLN A 16 6.35 6.69 -30.02
N MET A 17 5.24 5.95 -30.13
CA MET A 17 4.07 6.43 -30.89
C MET A 17 3.31 7.58 -30.21
N GLN A 18 3.35 7.68 -28.88
CA GLN A 18 2.64 8.75 -28.17
C GLN A 18 3.40 10.09 -28.14
N TYR A 19 4.73 10.07 -28.25
CA TYR A 19 5.54 11.30 -28.17
C TYR A 19 5.54 12.11 -29.47
N GLN A 20 5.24 11.49 -30.62
CA GLN A 20 5.27 12.17 -31.93
C GLN A 20 4.03 13.01 -32.25
N GLN A 21 2.93 12.91 -31.49
CA GLN A 21 1.69 13.65 -31.79
C GLN A 21 1.56 15.02 -31.09
N MET A 22 2.53 15.47 -30.29
CA MET A 22 2.43 16.72 -29.53
C MET A 22 3.62 17.69 -29.72
N GLN A 23 4.24 17.75 -30.90
CA GLN A 23 5.17 18.84 -31.20
C GLN A 23 4.41 20.02 -31.85
N PRO A 24 4.13 21.11 -31.12
CA PRO A 24 3.65 22.34 -31.75
C PRO A 24 4.73 22.91 -32.68
N ALA A 25 4.28 23.54 -33.77
CA ALA A 25 5.16 24.17 -34.76
C ALA A 25 6.07 25.22 -34.10
N HIS A 26 7.37 25.09 -34.31
CA HIS A 26 8.38 26.06 -33.86
C HIS A 26 8.19 27.41 -34.58
N GLU A 27 7.53 28.36 -33.94
CA GLU A 27 7.63 29.77 -34.32
C GLU A 27 9.01 30.31 -33.95
N LYS A 28 9.65 31.02 -34.90
CA LYS A 28 10.97 31.63 -34.71
C LYS A 28 10.92 32.64 -33.55
N PRO A 29 11.78 32.51 -32.52
CA PRO A 29 11.79 33.46 -31.43
C PRO A 29 12.27 34.85 -31.93
N PRO A 30 11.67 35.94 -31.44
CA PRO A 30 12.14 37.30 -31.74
C PRO A 30 13.56 37.52 -31.20
N SER A 31 14.31 38.38 -31.88
CA SER A 31 15.71 38.69 -31.57
C SER A 31 15.88 39.25 -30.14
N PRO A 32 16.93 38.83 -29.41
CA PRO A 32 17.08 39.17 -27.99
C PRO A 32 17.48 40.64 -27.79
N CYS A 33 16.84 41.28 -26.82
CA CYS A 33 17.21 42.61 -26.33
C CYS A 33 18.40 42.48 -25.36
N TRP A 34 19.61 42.77 -25.83
CA TRP A 34 20.87 42.44 -25.13
C TRP A 34 21.14 43.20 -23.81
N THR A 35 20.52 44.35 -23.58
CA THR A 35 20.83 45.20 -22.42
C THR A 35 19.93 45.00 -21.20
N CYS A 36 18.71 44.45 -21.38
CA CYS A 36 17.84 44.06 -20.27
C CYS A 36 18.29 42.70 -19.66
N CYS A 37 19.02 41.90 -20.45
CA CYS A 37 19.44 40.56 -20.10
C CYS A 37 20.53 40.51 -19.02
N SER A 38 21.45 41.49 -18.94
CA SER A 38 22.59 41.41 -18.02
C SER A 38 22.21 41.62 -16.54
N ARG A 39 21.32 42.58 -16.24
CA ARG A 39 20.87 42.83 -14.85
C ARG A 39 19.89 41.75 -14.35
N CYS A 40 19.00 41.25 -15.20
CA CYS A 40 18.20 40.07 -14.89
C CYS A 40 19.07 38.82 -14.68
N CYS A 41 20.15 38.66 -15.46
CA CYS A 41 21.08 37.54 -15.31
C CYS A 41 21.77 37.56 -13.93
N TYR A 42 22.23 38.73 -13.45
CA TYR A 42 22.84 38.80 -12.11
C TYR A 42 21.86 38.49 -10.98
N CYS A 43 20.63 39.01 -11.02
CA CYS A 43 19.61 38.66 -10.03
C CYS A 43 19.23 37.18 -10.09
N CYS A 44 19.02 36.61 -11.28
CA CYS A 44 18.74 35.18 -11.43
C CYS A 44 19.92 34.32 -10.94
N CYS A 45 21.16 34.68 -11.28
CA CYS A 45 22.35 33.96 -10.82
C CYS A 45 22.54 34.06 -9.30
N ALA A 46 22.29 35.23 -8.70
CA ALA A 46 22.37 35.41 -7.25
C ALA A 46 21.30 34.58 -6.54
N VAL A 47 20.05 34.59 -7.02
CA VAL A 47 18.97 33.76 -6.47
C VAL A 47 19.28 32.27 -6.64
N CYS A 48 19.72 31.84 -7.82
CA CYS A 48 20.13 30.44 -8.05
C CYS A 48 21.30 30.03 -7.15
N LEU A 49 22.30 30.89 -6.97
CA LEU A 49 23.43 30.63 -6.08
C LEU A 49 22.98 30.57 -4.62
N CYS A 50 22.11 31.47 -4.16
CA CYS A 50 21.53 31.41 -2.82
C CYS A 50 20.72 30.13 -2.61
N CYS A 51 19.90 29.72 -3.59
CA CYS A 51 19.17 28.46 -3.57
C CYS A 51 20.11 27.24 -3.54
N LEU A 52 21.21 27.26 -4.30
CA LEU A 52 22.23 26.21 -4.29
C LEU A 52 22.98 26.16 -2.95
N VAL A 53 23.46 27.31 -2.45
CA VAL A 53 24.19 27.40 -1.18
C VAL A 53 23.30 27.05 0.01
N ALA A 54 21.99 27.32 -0.03
CA ALA A 54 21.05 26.89 1.01
C ALA A 54 20.64 25.42 0.87
N SER A 55 20.47 24.92 -0.37
CA SER A 55 20.07 23.53 -0.61
C SER A 55 21.20 22.53 -0.35
N VAL A 56 22.47 22.88 -0.57
CA VAL A 56 23.59 21.95 -0.33
C VAL A 56 23.71 21.54 1.15
N PRO A 57 23.75 22.45 2.15
CA PRO A 57 23.74 22.08 3.56
C PRO A 57 22.49 21.29 3.95
N LEU A 58 21.32 21.62 3.39
CA LEU A 58 20.09 20.84 3.61
C LEU A 58 20.23 19.43 3.05
N LEU A 59 20.69 19.26 1.80
CA LEU A 59 20.93 17.97 1.18
C LEU A 59 21.99 17.16 1.92
N LEU A 60 23.07 17.80 2.36
CA LEU A 60 24.11 17.17 3.18
C LEU A 60 23.54 16.77 4.54
N PHE A 61 22.81 17.64 5.23
CA PHE A 61 22.13 17.31 6.48
C PHE A 61 21.16 16.14 6.31
N CYS A 62 20.44 16.09 5.20
CA CYS A 62 19.48 15.04 4.91
C CYS A 62 20.16 13.72 4.53
N LYS A 63 21.30 13.76 3.82
CA LYS A 63 22.08 12.58 3.40
C LYS A 63 22.96 12.01 4.52
N PHE A 64 23.67 12.85 5.26
CA PHE A 64 24.60 12.46 6.31
C PHE A 64 23.82 12.23 7.62
N GLY A 65 23.57 10.95 7.92
CA GLY A 65 22.85 10.51 9.12
C GLY A 65 21.77 9.47 8.85
N TYR A 66 21.40 9.26 7.58
CA TYR A 66 20.55 8.13 7.20
C TYR A 66 21.41 6.88 7.08
N VAL A 67 21.53 6.15 8.19
CA VAL A 67 21.83 4.72 8.13
C VAL A 67 20.49 4.09 7.77
N PRO A 68 20.35 3.42 6.61
CA PRO A 68 19.16 2.60 6.38
C PRO A 68 19.05 1.69 7.59
N GLY A 69 17.94 1.78 8.33
CA GLY A 69 17.65 0.75 9.33
C GLY A 69 17.77 -0.58 8.63
N GLY A 70 18.43 -1.55 9.27
CA GLY A 70 18.32 -2.94 8.78
C GLY A 70 16.84 -3.31 8.65
N PRO A 71 16.48 -4.26 7.77
CA PRO A 71 15.08 -4.59 7.56
C PRO A 71 14.46 -4.95 8.91
N LEU A 72 13.43 -4.21 9.30
CA LEU A 72 12.81 -4.33 10.62
C LEU A 72 12.19 -5.72 10.79
N ALA A 73 11.69 -6.27 9.68
CA ALA A 73 11.16 -7.61 9.59
C ALA A 73 12.18 -8.71 9.95
N LEU A 74 13.50 -8.48 9.94
CA LEU A 74 14.48 -9.53 10.30
C LEU A 74 14.30 -10.03 11.74
N GLY A 75 13.69 -9.23 12.62
CA GLY A 75 13.35 -9.63 13.99
C GLY A 75 12.40 -10.83 14.07
N VAL A 76 11.66 -11.13 13.00
CA VAL A 76 10.72 -12.27 12.96
C VAL A 76 11.37 -13.58 12.50
N LEU A 77 12.57 -13.55 11.90
CA LEU A 77 13.24 -14.75 11.37
C LEU A 77 13.39 -15.90 12.37
N PRO A 78 13.71 -15.66 13.66
CA PRO A 78 13.79 -16.75 14.65
C PRO A 78 12.48 -17.52 14.85
N TYR A 79 11.34 -16.96 14.44
CA TYR A 79 10.00 -17.52 14.61
C TYR A 79 9.46 -18.21 13.34
N LEU A 80 10.25 -18.26 12.27
CA LEU A 80 9.81 -18.78 10.97
C LEU A 80 10.25 -20.23 10.69
N ASP A 81 10.83 -20.91 11.67
CA ASP A 81 11.33 -22.29 11.52
C ASP A 81 12.28 -22.46 10.32
N GLY A 82 13.13 -21.46 10.09
CA GLY A 82 14.10 -21.44 8.99
C GLY A 82 13.54 -20.96 7.65
N ARG A 83 12.25 -20.64 7.55
CA ARG A 83 11.67 -20.00 6.37
C ARG A 83 12.09 -18.53 6.29
N THR A 84 12.12 -18.00 5.07
CA THR A 84 12.38 -16.58 4.78
C THR A 84 11.17 -15.87 4.18
N THR A 85 10.06 -16.59 4.02
CA THR A 85 8.84 -16.11 3.37
C THR A 85 7.67 -16.10 4.34
N LEU A 86 6.93 -14.99 4.32
CA LEU A 86 5.65 -14.83 5.01
C LEU A 86 4.57 -14.60 3.97
N ASN A 87 3.87 -15.68 3.65
CA ASN A 87 2.77 -15.68 2.69
C ASN A 87 1.52 -16.27 3.33
N TRP A 88 0.38 -16.01 2.72
CA TRP A 88 -0.90 -16.46 3.26
C TRP A 88 -1.03 -17.97 3.34
N TRP A 89 -0.43 -18.72 2.42
CA TRP A 89 -0.43 -20.19 2.42
C TRP A 89 0.47 -20.81 3.50
N ASN A 90 1.31 -19.98 4.13
CA ASN A 90 2.29 -20.37 5.14
C ASN A 90 1.87 -19.95 6.57
N LEU A 91 0.68 -19.37 6.73
CA LEU A 91 0.09 -19.01 8.02
C LEU A 91 -0.24 -20.26 8.85
N PRO A 92 -0.15 -20.19 10.19
CA PRO A 92 -0.35 -21.33 11.09
C PRO A 92 -1.77 -21.92 11.03
N HIS A 93 -2.75 -21.09 10.67
CA HIS A 93 -4.12 -21.50 10.44
C HIS A 93 -4.58 -21.03 9.06
N GLN A 94 -5.24 -21.92 8.34
CA GLN A 94 -5.72 -21.69 6.98
C GLN A 94 -7.24 -21.66 6.95
N ARG A 95 -7.78 -21.01 5.91
CA ARG A 95 -9.20 -21.12 5.56
C ARG A 95 -9.53 -22.54 5.14
N THR A 96 -10.76 -22.97 5.40
CA THR A 96 -11.24 -24.24 4.84
C THR A 96 -11.52 -24.06 3.35
N GLU A 97 -11.37 -25.13 2.57
CA GLU A 97 -11.75 -25.12 1.15
C GLU A 97 -13.22 -24.77 0.95
N ALA A 98 -14.09 -25.21 1.88
CA ALA A 98 -15.51 -24.87 1.88
C ALA A 98 -15.75 -23.37 2.03
N GLN A 99 -15.05 -22.71 2.96
CA GLN A 99 -15.12 -21.25 3.16
C GLN A 99 -14.66 -20.50 1.91
N LEU A 100 -13.53 -20.90 1.31
CA LEU A 100 -13.03 -20.27 0.08
C LEU A 100 -14.01 -20.45 -1.08
N LYS A 101 -14.54 -21.67 -1.26
CA LYS A 101 -15.52 -21.96 -2.32
C LYS A 101 -16.82 -21.18 -2.13
N GLU A 102 -17.32 -21.07 -0.91
CA GLU A 102 -18.51 -20.26 -0.60
C GLU A 102 -18.27 -18.79 -0.93
N CYS A 103 -17.12 -18.24 -0.51
CA CYS A 103 -16.72 -16.87 -0.79
C CYS A 103 -16.60 -16.59 -2.29
N SER A 104 -15.83 -17.40 -3.02
CA SER A 104 -15.64 -17.24 -4.47
C SER A 104 -16.93 -17.45 -5.25
N GLY A 105 -17.81 -18.36 -4.80
CA GLY A 105 -19.13 -18.58 -5.41
C GLY A 105 -20.11 -17.43 -5.26
N SER A 106 -19.83 -16.45 -4.40
CA SER A 106 -20.65 -15.25 -4.23
C SER A 106 -20.30 -14.10 -5.19
N LEU A 107 -19.16 -14.19 -5.88
CA LEU A 107 -18.70 -13.17 -6.80
C LEU A 107 -19.46 -13.22 -8.13
N THR A 108 -19.65 -12.05 -8.74
CA THR A 108 -20.21 -11.91 -10.10
C THR A 108 -19.10 -11.64 -11.13
N ASP A 109 -19.41 -11.92 -12.40
CA ASP A 109 -18.49 -11.83 -13.55
C ASP A 109 -17.06 -12.28 -13.26
N VAL A 110 -16.96 -13.51 -12.73
CA VAL A 110 -15.69 -14.12 -12.38
C VAL A 110 -14.86 -14.34 -13.65
N HIS A 111 -13.63 -13.84 -13.65
CA HIS A 111 -12.71 -13.92 -14.77
C HIS A 111 -11.31 -14.30 -14.31
N ASP A 112 -10.58 -15.00 -15.18
CA ASP A 112 -9.15 -15.22 -15.02
C ASP A 112 -8.37 -13.99 -15.47
N ARG A 113 -7.33 -13.66 -14.73
CA ARG A 113 -6.32 -12.70 -15.17
C ARG A 113 -4.97 -13.10 -14.60
N PHE A 114 -4.04 -13.43 -15.49
CA PHE A 114 -2.71 -13.90 -15.11
C PHE A 114 -2.77 -15.08 -14.13
N GLY A 115 -3.61 -16.09 -14.39
CA GLY A 115 -3.73 -17.27 -13.50
C GLY A 115 -4.37 -16.99 -12.12
N LEU A 116 -4.89 -15.78 -11.91
CA LEU A 116 -5.59 -15.35 -10.71
C LEU A 116 -7.07 -15.15 -11.03
N GLN A 117 -7.93 -15.65 -10.15
CA GLN A 117 -9.37 -15.51 -10.26
C GLN A 117 -9.80 -14.18 -9.63
N TYR A 118 -10.47 -13.33 -10.40
CA TYR A 118 -11.09 -12.10 -9.90
C TYR A 118 -12.58 -12.13 -10.14
N GLY A 119 -13.33 -11.41 -9.32
CA GLY A 119 -14.76 -11.16 -9.55
C GLY A 119 -15.19 -9.85 -8.91
N TYR A 120 -16.44 -9.49 -9.15
CA TYR A 120 -17.04 -8.28 -8.60
C TYR A 120 -17.99 -8.60 -7.45
N TYR A 121 -18.17 -7.63 -6.57
CA TYR A 121 -19.17 -7.69 -5.51
C TYR A 121 -19.69 -6.28 -5.20
N PRO A 122 -20.98 -6.09 -4.82
CA PRO A 122 -21.50 -4.78 -4.46
C PRO A 122 -20.68 -4.14 -3.33
N GLY A 123 -20.17 -2.91 -3.50
CA GLY A 123 -19.25 -2.31 -2.53
C GLY A 123 -19.85 -2.05 -1.14
N ARG A 124 -21.17 -1.87 -1.07
CA ARG A 124 -21.92 -1.81 0.19
C ARG A 124 -21.82 -3.12 1.00
N ASP A 125 -21.77 -4.26 0.32
CA ASP A 125 -21.82 -5.60 0.91
C ASP A 125 -20.42 -6.25 0.99
N ALA A 126 -19.45 -5.72 0.22
CA ALA A 126 -18.08 -6.24 0.12
C ALA A 126 -17.34 -6.27 1.47
N VAL A 127 -17.61 -5.31 2.37
CA VAL A 127 -17.01 -5.27 3.71
C VAL A 127 -17.32 -6.56 4.49
N SER A 128 -18.59 -6.95 4.53
CA SER A 128 -19.04 -8.15 5.23
C SER A 128 -18.51 -9.42 4.58
N LEU A 129 -18.46 -9.45 3.24
CA LEU A 129 -17.87 -10.57 2.50
C LEU A 129 -16.38 -10.71 2.84
N MET A 130 -15.60 -9.65 2.70
CA MET A 130 -14.15 -9.67 3.00
C MET A 130 -13.88 -10.08 4.44
N TYR A 131 -14.67 -9.58 5.40
CA TYR A 131 -14.58 -10.02 6.80
C TYR A 131 -14.78 -11.54 6.91
N LYS A 132 -15.92 -12.06 6.45
CA LYS A 132 -16.23 -13.48 6.50
C LYS A 132 -15.16 -14.34 5.83
N CYS A 133 -14.68 -13.89 4.68
CA CYS A 133 -13.72 -14.65 3.87
C CYS A 133 -12.29 -14.59 4.39
N THR A 134 -11.98 -13.72 5.34
CA THR A 134 -10.64 -13.59 5.94
C THR A 134 -10.64 -13.88 7.45
N HIS A 135 -11.82 -14.12 8.02
CA HIS A 135 -11.98 -14.53 9.41
C HIS A 135 -11.68 -16.03 9.55
N VAL A 136 -10.50 -16.35 10.08
CA VAL A 136 -10.03 -17.73 10.27
C VAL A 136 -9.91 -18.05 11.76
N PRO A 137 -10.72 -19.01 12.27
CA PRO A 137 -10.59 -19.46 13.65
C PRO A 137 -9.19 -19.96 13.97
N GLY A 138 -8.65 -19.57 15.11
CA GLY A 138 -7.27 -19.84 15.54
C GLY A 138 -6.27 -18.79 15.07
N LEU A 139 -6.49 -18.15 13.91
CA LEU A 139 -5.63 -17.07 13.42
C LEU A 139 -6.03 -15.72 14.02
N ILE A 140 -7.32 -15.37 13.95
CA ILE A 140 -7.80 -14.04 14.30
C ILE A 140 -7.56 -13.72 15.79
N GLU A 141 -7.60 -14.72 16.65
CA GLU A 141 -7.35 -14.59 18.08
C GLU A 141 -5.90 -14.19 18.39
N GLN A 142 -4.96 -14.50 17.48
CA GLN A 142 -3.54 -14.14 17.60
C GLN A 142 -3.27 -12.71 17.11
N VAL A 143 -4.09 -12.19 16.19
CA VAL A 143 -3.97 -10.83 15.67
C VAL A 143 -4.31 -9.82 16.77
N PRO A 144 -3.56 -8.71 16.96
CA PRO A 144 -3.95 -7.65 17.88
C PRO A 144 -5.35 -7.13 17.56
N TRP A 145 -6.21 -6.96 18.56
CA TRP A 145 -7.61 -6.55 18.35
C TRP A 145 -7.73 -5.22 17.59
N GLN A 146 -6.72 -4.35 17.70
CA GLN A 146 -6.59 -3.11 16.96
C GLN A 146 -6.59 -3.32 15.44
N LEU A 147 -6.01 -4.42 14.96
CA LEU A 147 -5.84 -4.75 13.54
C LEU A 147 -6.92 -5.72 13.04
N ARG A 148 -7.74 -6.30 13.91
CA ARG A 148 -8.87 -7.15 13.50
C ARG A 148 -9.93 -6.31 12.80
N GLY A 149 -10.44 -6.81 11.68
CA GLY A 149 -11.50 -6.18 10.92
C GLY A 149 -11.17 -5.89 9.45
N VAL A 150 -12.05 -5.09 8.86
CA VAL A 150 -11.95 -4.58 7.48
C VAL A 150 -11.84 -3.07 7.51
N PHE A 151 -10.93 -2.53 6.71
CA PHE A 151 -10.56 -1.13 6.72
C PHE A 151 -10.74 -0.51 5.35
N TRP A 152 -11.25 0.71 5.34
CA TRP A 152 -11.28 1.62 4.19
C TRP A 152 -10.00 2.43 4.12
N MET A 153 -9.35 2.44 2.96
CA MET A 153 -8.19 3.28 2.66
C MET A 153 -8.63 4.67 2.20
N LYS A 154 -9.32 5.38 3.08
CA LYS A 154 -9.90 6.68 2.81
C LYS A 154 -8.85 7.70 2.38
N GLY A 155 -9.02 8.24 1.17
CA GLY A 155 -8.11 9.23 0.59
C GLY A 155 -6.89 8.62 -0.08
N ASN A 156 -6.85 7.30 -0.24
CA ASN A 156 -5.83 6.64 -1.05
C ASN A 156 -5.88 7.19 -2.48
N GLY A 157 -4.72 7.54 -3.01
CA GLY A 157 -4.61 8.04 -4.38
C GLY A 157 -4.87 6.95 -5.41
N MET A 158 -4.77 5.67 -5.04
CA MET A 158 -5.06 4.51 -5.87
C MET A 158 -6.55 4.12 -5.78
N ASN A 159 -7.05 3.31 -6.71
CA ASN A 159 -8.39 2.73 -6.61
C ASN A 159 -8.49 1.55 -5.63
N GLU A 160 -7.50 1.37 -4.76
CA GLU A 160 -7.49 0.42 -3.66
C GLU A 160 -8.32 1.01 -2.51
N GLU A 161 -9.47 0.40 -2.22
CA GLU A 161 -10.42 0.94 -1.27
C GLU A 161 -10.47 0.16 0.04
N LEU A 162 -10.36 -1.16 -0.02
CA LEU A 162 -10.57 -2.03 1.13
C LEU A 162 -9.35 -2.90 1.40
N ALA A 163 -9.01 -3.07 2.67
CA ALA A 163 -8.06 -4.07 3.14
C ALA A 163 -8.58 -4.79 4.37
N THR A 164 -8.18 -6.04 4.54
CA THR A 164 -8.32 -6.76 5.80
C THR A 164 -6.95 -6.92 6.45
N LEU A 165 -6.89 -6.64 7.75
CA LEU A 165 -5.68 -6.85 8.55
C LEU A 165 -5.91 -7.94 9.61
N GLN A 166 -6.90 -8.80 9.42
CA GLN A 166 -7.22 -9.91 10.31
C GLN A 166 -6.70 -11.27 9.83
N PHE A 167 -6.20 -11.34 8.59
CA PHE A 167 -5.66 -12.56 7.99
C PHE A 167 -4.14 -12.43 7.83
N GLY A 168 -3.46 -12.51 8.97
CA GLY A 168 -2.01 -12.40 9.05
C GLY A 168 -1.49 -12.95 10.38
N GLN A 169 -0.20 -12.76 10.64
CA GLN A 169 0.46 -13.34 11.79
C GLN A 169 1.08 -12.25 12.68
N TRP A 170 0.83 -12.38 13.99
CA TRP A 170 1.44 -11.53 14.99
C TRP A 170 2.62 -12.24 15.65
N PHE A 171 3.72 -11.52 15.79
CA PHE A 171 4.94 -11.95 16.48
C PHE A 171 5.09 -11.07 17.73
N PRO A 172 4.62 -11.52 18.92
CA PRO A 172 4.52 -10.68 20.11
C PRO A 172 5.87 -10.12 20.58
N GLU A 173 6.92 -10.93 20.54
CA GLU A 173 8.25 -10.59 21.05
C GLU A 173 8.92 -9.48 20.23
N PRO A 174 9.04 -9.57 18.88
CA PRO A 174 9.52 -8.46 18.07
C PRO A 174 8.46 -7.37 17.87
N ARG A 175 7.22 -7.59 18.32
CA ARG A 175 6.06 -6.70 18.15
C ARG A 175 5.80 -6.38 16.67
N THR A 176 5.87 -7.41 15.83
CA THR A 176 5.71 -7.28 14.39
C THR A 176 4.44 -8.01 13.94
N TYR A 177 3.61 -7.34 13.14
CA TYR A 177 2.47 -7.95 12.47
C TYR A 177 2.80 -8.12 10.98
N ASP A 178 2.66 -9.31 10.43
CA ASP A 178 2.72 -9.54 8.98
C ASP A 178 1.31 -9.71 8.42
N ALA A 179 0.99 -8.91 7.40
CA ALA A 179 -0.24 -8.95 6.63
C ALA A 179 0.08 -9.41 5.20
N PRO A 180 0.06 -10.72 4.92
CA PRO A 180 0.29 -11.22 3.58
C PRO A 180 -0.92 -10.88 2.71
N GLN A 181 -0.67 -10.55 1.44
CA GLN A 181 -1.77 -10.46 0.51
C GLN A 181 -2.34 -11.85 0.22
N ALA A 182 -3.65 -11.98 0.35
CA ALA A 182 -4.38 -13.21 0.18
C ALA A 182 -5.69 -12.97 -0.59
N PRO A 183 -6.35 -14.03 -1.06
CA PRO A 183 -7.71 -13.91 -1.57
C PRO A 183 -8.60 -13.18 -0.57
N PHE A 184 -9.40 -12.21 -1.04
CA PHE A 184 -10.29 -11.36 -0.24
C PHE A 184 -9.62 -10.44 0.79
N SER A 185 -8.28 -10.33 0.85
CA SER A 185 -7.61 -9.42 1.79
C SER A 185 -7.48 -7.98 1.29
N TRP A 186 -7.73 -7.76 0.00
CA TRP A 186 -7.64 -6.46 -0.66
C TRP A 186 -8.79 -6.30 -1.66
N GLY A 187 -9.30 -5.07 -1.79
CA GLY A 187 -10.41 -4.75 -2.69
C GLY A 187 -10.20 -3.43 -3.42
N TRP A 188 -10.50 -3.43 -4.72
CA TRP A 188 -10.36 -2.25 -5.59
C TRP A 188 -11.72 -1.81 -6.11
N ALA A 189 -11.99 -0.52 -6.17
CA ALA A 189 -13.21 -0.04 -6.82
C ALA A 189 -13.13 -0.26 -8.34
N LYS A 190 -14.22 -0.80 -8.92
CA LYS A 190 -14.37 -1.02 -10.36
C LYS A 190 -14.46 0.29 -11.15
N SER A 191 -15.03 1.32 -10.55
CA SER A 191 -15.20 2.66 -11.13
C SER A 191 -15.01 3.74 -10.05
N ALA A 192 -14.82 4.99 -10.45
CA ALA A 192 -14.63 6.10 -9.51
C ALA A 192 -15.89 6.34 -8.66
N PRO A 193 -15.78 6.29 -7.32
CA PRO A 193 -16.81 6.84 -6.44
C PRO A 193 -17.00 8.34 -6.65
N LYS A 194 -18.12 8.89 -6.18
CA LYS A 194 -18.51 10.29 -6.44
C LYS A 194 -17.42 11.31 -6.07
N ASP A 195 -16.75 11.08 -4.95
CA ASP A 195 -15.72 11.96 -4.40
C ASP A 195 -14.32 11.29 -4.43
N ALA A 196 -14.04 10.55 -5.51
CA ALA A 196 -12.77 9.86 -5.70
C ALA A 196 -11.56 10.83 -5.66
N PRO A 197 -10.48 10.49 -4.93
CA PRO A 197 -9.25 11.27 -4.93
C PRO A 197 -8.67 11.49 -6.34
N GLY A 198 -8.03 12.63 -6.55
CA GLY A 198 -7.37 12.95 -7.83
C GLY A 198 -8.33 13.01 -9.03
N GLY A 199 -9.62 13.24 -8.80
CA GLY A 199 -10.64 13.29 -9.86
C GLY A 199 -10.92 11.95 -10.52
N GLY A 200 -10.59 10.83 -9.86
CA GLY A 200 -10.86 9.49 -10.37
C GLY A 200 -9.88 8.98 -11.42
N LEU A 201 -8.75 9.66 -11.67
CA LEU A 201 -7.75 9.25 -12.67
C LEU A 201 -7.31 7.78 -12.47
N MET A 202 -7.05 7.39 -11.23
CA MET A 202 -6.55 6.04 -10.91
C MET A 202 -7.61 4.93 -11.02
N TYR A 203 -8.86 5.30 -11.29
CA TYR A 203 -9.96 4.35 -11.52
C TYR A 203 -10.17 4.10 -13.02
N GLN A 204 -9.37 4.73 -13.90
CA GLN A 204 -9.34 4.35 -15.31
C GLN A 204 -8.95 2.87 -15.42
N GLU A 205 -9.68 2.15 -16.27
CA GLU A 205 -9.59 0.69 -16.38
C GLU A 205 -8.14 0.20 -16.56
N TRP A 206 -7.36 0.82 -17.44
CA TRP A 206 -5.98 0.39 -17.69
C TRP A 206 -5.06 0.58 -16.46
N ILE A 207 -5.26 1.62 -15.64
CA ILE A 207 -4.49 1.86 -14.41
C ILE A 207 -4.94 0.87 -13.33
N SER A 208 -6.25 0.76 -13.14
CA SER A 208 -6.88 -0.19 -12.22
C SER A 208 -6.40 -1.61 -12.49
N ASN A 209 -6.37 -2.01 -13.76
CA ASN A 209 -5.94 -3.35 -14.16
C ASN A 209 -4.47 -3.63 -13.80
N GLN A 210 -3.60 -2.64 -13.88
CA GLN A 210 -2.21 -2.75 -13.43
C GLN A 210 -2.12 -2.84 -11.90
N ALA A 211 -2.94 -2.07 -11.16
CA ALA A 211 -3.02 -2.13 -9.69
C ALA A 211 -3.43 -3.50 -9.17
N VAL A 212 -4.55 -4.00 -9.69
CA VAL A 212 -5.13 -5.29 -9.31
C VAL A 212 -4.12 -6.41 -9.53
N SER A 213 -3.51 -6.46 -10.72
CA SER A 213 -2.58 -7.52 -11.11
C SER A 213 -1.23 -7.41 -10.40
N GLY A 214 -0.70 -6.20 -10.26
CA GLY A 214 0.63 -5.97 -9.69
C GLY A 214 0.70 -6.34 -8.21
N LEU A 215 -0.32 -5.97 -7.42
CA LEU A 215 -0.33 -6.30 -5.99
C LEU A 215 -0.53 -7.82 -5.83
N ALA A 216 -1.67 -8.36 -6.29
CA ALA A 216 -1.99 -9.77 -6.07
C ALA A 216 -0.99 -10.74 -6.72
N GLY A 217 -0.52 -10.45 -7.94
CA GLY A 217 0.45 -11.27 -8.66
C GLY A 217 1.87 -11.22 -8.10
N SER A 218 2.21 -10.21 -7.28
CA SER A 218 3.50 -10.17 -6.59
C SER A 218 3.47 -10.83 -5.22
N HIS A 219 2.29 -11.28 -4.75
CA HIS A 219 2.08 -11.80 -3.40
C HIS A 219 2.79 -10.95 -2.34
N THR A 220 2.56 -9.65 -2.41
CA THR A 220 3.21 -8.72 -1.49
C THR A 220 2.74 -9.00 -0.06
N SER A 221 3.67 -9.12 0.89
CA SER A 221 3.33 -9.05 2.31
C SER A 221 3.71 -7.68 2.88
N PHE A 222 2.95 -7.20 3.87
CA PHE A 222 3.25 -5.98 4.59
C PHE A 222 3.55 -6.30 6.05
N THR A 223 4.77 -6.02 6.50
CA THR A 223 5.12 -6.15 7.92
C THR A 223 5.01 -4.80 8.61
N PHE A 224 4.35 -4.76 9.76
CA PHE A 224 4.20 -3.59 10.63
C PHE A 224 4.93 -3.86 11.94
N THR A 225 6.07 -3.21 12.15
CA THR A 225 6.86 -3.33 13.39
C THR A 225 6.48 -2.19 14.32
N PHE A 226 5.83 -2.52 15.43
CA PHE A 226 5.30 -1.56 16.38
C PHE A 226 6.35 -1.10 17.37
N GLU A 227 6.49 0.21 17.49
CA GLU A 227 7.44 0.87 18.36
C GLU A 227 6.83 2.11 19.01
N ALA A 228 7.59 2.78 19.88
CA ALA A 228 7.15 4.04 20.44
C ALA A 228 7.05 5.10 19.33
N CYS A 229 5.99 5.89 19.36
CA CYS A 229 5.77 7.01 18.46
C CYS A 229 6.96 7.96 18.54
N PRO A 230 7.69 8.19 17.42
CA PRO A 230 8.86 9.04 17.43
C PRO A 230 8.45 10.50 17.66
N ASP A 231 9.35 11.27 18.26
CA ASP A 231 9.15 12.71 18.42
C ASP A 231 9.27 13.39 17.05
N ALA A 232 8.12 13.65 16.42
CA ALA A 232 8.06 14.28 15.13
C ALA A 232 7.91 15.80 15.32
N PRO A 233 8.83 16.63 14.79
CA PRO A 233 8.66 18.07 14.85
C PRO A 233 7.41 18.47 14.06
N ASP A 234 6.53 19.26 14.67
CA ASP A 234 5.39 19.85 13.99
C ASP A 234 5.91 20.91 13.00
N ILE A 235 5.90 20.57 11.72
CA ILE A 235 6.32 21.48 10.65
C ILE A 235 5.05 22.05 10.02
N PRO A 236 4.77 23.36 10.15
CA PRO A 236 3.53 23.99 9.69
C PRO A 236 3.54 24.22 8.17
N LEU A 237 3.89 23.20 7.39
CA LEU A 237 3.83 23.21 5.93
C LEU A 237 2.89 22.09 5.47
N PRO A 238 1.83 22.39 4.70
CA PRO A 238 0.74 21.46 4.44
C PRO A 238 1.13 20.22 3.61
N PHE A 239 2.29 20.26 2.95
CA PHE A 239 2.85 19.15 2.17
C PHE A 239 3.97 18.40 2.90
N VAL A 240 4.40 18.90 4.06
CA VAL A 240 5.43 18.28 4.89
C VAL A 240 4.77 17.35 5.90
N GLY A 241 4.72 16.07 5.56
CA GLY A 241 4.47 15.02 6.53
C GLY A 241 5.78 14.54 7.13
N VAL A 242 5.77 14.21 8.41
CA VAL A 242 6.89 13.52 9.07
C VAL A 242 6.37 12.26 9.76
N PRO A 243 7.09 11.13 9.69
CA PRO A 243 6.79 9.93 10.46
C PRO A 243 6.57 10.25 11.93
N GLY A 244 5.45 9.79 12.51
CA GLY A 244 5.09 10.02 13.91
C GLY A 244 4.36 11.33 14.19
N GLY A 245 4.06 12.12 13.15
CA GLY A 245 3.34 13.37 13.29
C GLY A 245 1.84 13.23 13.62
N LYS A 246 1.29 12.00 13.57
CA LYS A 246 -0.15 11.75 13.84
C LYS A 246 -0.43 11.00 15.12
N CYS A 247 0.56 10.31 15.70
CA CYS A 247 0.44 9.66 16.99
C CYS A 247 0.89 10.60 18.13
N PRO A 248 0.35 10.45 19.36
CA PRO A 248 0.84 11.20 20.50
C PRO A 248 2.28 10.78 20.88
N LYS A 249 3.14 11.74 21.17
CA LYS A 249 4.53 11.49 21.55
C LYS A 249 4.63 10.48 22.69
N GLY A 250 5.50 9.47 22.52
CA GLY A 250 5.83 8.50 23.57
C GLY A 250 4.77 7.41 23.79
N THR A 251 3.65 7.42 23.05
CA THR A 251 2.73 6.27 23.04
C THR A 251 3.30 5.14 22.18
N GLY A 252 2.75 3.93 22.27
CA GLY A 252 3.18 2.80 21.42
C GLY A 252 4.27 1.92 22.03
N ALA A 253 4.79 2.31 23.21
CA ALA A 253 5.51 1.37 24.08
C ALA A 253 4.58 0.22 24.49
N ALA A 254 5.12 -0.99 24.67
CA ALA A 254 4.32 -2.16 25.01
C ALA A 254 3.48 -1.89 26.28
N PRO A 255 2.18 -2.25 26.29
CA PRO A 255 1.45 -3.04 25.28
C PRO A 255 0.74 -2.21 24.19
N GLN A 256 0.92 -0.88 24.16
CA GLN A 256 0.22 0.00 23.25
C GLN A 256 0.70 -0.16 21.80
N LEU A 257 -0.22 -0.15 20.85
CA LEU A 257 0.09 -0.20 19.42
C LEU A 257 -0.41 1.11 18.81
N THR A 258 0.42 2.15 18.78
CA THR A 258 0.02 3.47 18.24
C THR A 258 0.87 3.93 17.09
N PHE A 259 2.03 3.31 16.89
CA PHE A 259 2.94 3.62 15.80
C PHE A 259 3.60 2.33 15.33
N ALA A 260 3.61 2.11 14.03
CA ALA A 260 4.40 1.08 13.40
C ALA A 260 5.11 1.62 12.17
N ARG A 261 6.32 1.14 11.96
CA ARG A 261 6.98 1.22 10.66
C ARG A 261 6.50 0.05 9.81
N ALA A 262 6.22 0.32 8.55
CA ALA A 262 5.78 -0.68 7.60
C ALA A 262 6.85 -0.97 6.56
N GLU A 263 6.99 -2.23 6.18
CA GLU A 263 7.82 -2.68 5.07
C GLU A 263 6.97 -3.57 4.17
N SER A 264 7.32 -3.63 2.89
CA SER A 264 6.66 -4.47 1.90
C SER A 264 7.65 -5.45 1.30
N HIS A 265 7.25 -6.71 1.19
CA HIS A 265 8.11 -7.81 0.77
C HIS A 265 7.51 -8.50 -0.44
N GLN A 266 8.27 -8.56 -1.55
CA GLN A 266 7.84 -9.29 -2.74
C GLN A 266 7.79 -10.78 -2.42
N TRP A 267 6.72 -11.46 -2.82
CA TRP A 267 6.55 -12.89 -2.59
C TRP A 267 6.67 -13.28 -1.11
N GLY A 268 6.37 -12.34 -0.21
CA GLY A 268 6.55 -12.49 1.23
C GLY A 268 8.01 -12.63 1.68
N ASN A 269 9.01 -12.47 0.82
CA ASN A 269 10.42 -12.69 1.18
C ASN A 269 10.97 -11.54 2.04
N ILE A 270 10.95 -11.72 3.36
CA ILE A 270 11.38 -10.70 4.34
C ILE A 270 12.89 -10.51 4.43
N THR A 271 13.67 -11.38 3.77
CA THR A 271 15.13 -11.22 3.64
C THR A 271 15.54 -10.46 2.38
N GLY A 272 14.58 -10.26 1.46
CA GLY A 272 14.78 -9.48 0.26
C GLY A 272 14.86 -7.98 0.54
N GLY A 273 15.27 -7.22 -0.48
CA GLY A 273 15.12 -5.77 -0.44
C GLY A 273 13.64 -5.38 -0.39
N THR A 274 13.31 -4.30 0.30
CA THR A 274 11.94 -3.78 0.30
C THR A 274 11.58 -3.24 -1.09
N ASN A 275 10.36 -3.51 -1.54
CA ASN A 275 9.93 -3.10 -2.89
C ASN A 275 9.71 -1.60 -3.07
N VAL A 276 9.69 -0.85 -1.97
CA VAL A 276 9.17 0.51 -2.01
C VAL A 276 10.17 1.50 -1.46
N TYR A 277 10.53 2.44 -2.33
CA TYR A 277 11.31 3.61 -1.97
C TYR A 277 10.46 4.50 -1.04
N GLY A 278 10.96 4.74 0.16
CA GLY A 278 10.31 5.62 1.13
C GLY A 278 10.29 5.05 2.53
N GLU A 279 9.67 5.81 3.43
CA GLU A 279 9.34 5.38 4.77
C GLU A 279 7.83 5.28 4.89
N TYR A 280 7.38 4.15 5.41
CA TYR A 280 5.96 3.82 5.51
C TYR A 280 5.59 3.67 6.97
N THR A 281 4.50 4.27 7.40
CA THR A 281 4.05 4.19 8.80
C THR A 281 2.58 3.85 8.93
N LEU A 282 2.20 3.32 10.09
CA LEU A 282 0.82 3.21 10.54
C LEU A 282 0.73 3.89 11.90
N GLU A 283 -0.06 4.94 12.01
CA GLU A 283 -0.11 5.81 13.19
C GLU A 283 -1.56 5.90 13.69
N ASP A 284 -1.80 5.54 14.94
CA ASP A 284 -3.14 5.62 15.56
C ASP A 284 -3.53 7.09 15.72
N GLU A 285 -4.69 7.47 15.19
CA GLU A 285 -5.19 8.83 15.31
C GLU A 285 -6.04 8.97 16.56
N ALA A 286 -5.58 9.79 17.51
CA ALA A 286 -6.31 10.04 18.76
C ALA A 286 -7.73 10.63 18.57
N SER A 287 -8.06 11.12 17.37
CA SER A 287 -9.38 11.66 17.00
C SER A 287 -10.40 10.60 16.61
N ALA A 288 -10.04 9.31 16.67
CA ALA A 288 -10.91 8.20 16.30
C ALA A 288 -12.22 8.19 17.11
N ALA A 289 -13.35 7.90 16.45
CA ALA A 289 -14.65 7.78 17.13
C ALA A 289 -14.69 6.59 18.12
N GLN A 290 -13.88 5.56 17.84
CA GLN A 290 -13.67 4.40 18.70
C GLN A 290 -12.16 4.07 18.74
N PRO A 291 -11.65 3.45 19.82
CA PRO A 291 -10.25 3.04 19.88
C PRO A 291 -9.82 2.20 18.67
N ALA A 292 -8.63 2.50 18.10
CA ALA A 292 -8.06 1.75 16.97
C ALA A 292 -8.95 1.67 15.71
N SER A 293 -9.89 2.62 15.55
CA SER A 293 -10.78 2.68 14.39
C SER A 293 -10.33 3.65 13.30
N LEU A 294 -9.32 4.48 13.57
CA LEU A 294 -8.78 5.44 12.61
C LEU A 294 -7.26 5.48 12.72
N TRP A 295 -6.59 5.15 11.63
CA TRP A 295 -5.14 5.18 11.53
C TRP A 295 -4.73 6.06 10.37
N TYR A 296 -3.60 6.72 10.49
CA TYR A 296 -2.92 7.38 9.39
C TYR A 296 -1.88 6.42 8.80
N ARG A 297 -2.04 6.09 7.52
CA ARG A 297 -1.03 5.37 6.73
C ARG A 297 -0.11 6.39 6.10
N GLY A 298 1.06 6.59 6.69
CA GLY A 298 2.09 7.48 6.16
C GLY A 298 2.87 6.82 5.01
N ILE A 299 3.05 7.56 3.92
CA ILE A 299 3.92 7.24 2.79
C ILE A 299 4.82 8.45 2.55
N PHE A 300 6.03 8.38 3.07
CA PHE A 300 6.96 9.51 3.07
C PHE A 300 8.13 9.25 2.15
N SER A 301 8.30 10.14 1.18
CA SER A 301 9.45 10.20 0.29
C SER A 301 10.36 11.36 0.68
N GLY A 302 11.65 11.23 0.38
CA GLY A 302 12.63 12.28 0.63
C GLY A 302 14.07 11.78 0.61
N ILE A 303 15.00 12.68 0.92
CA ILE A 303 16.44 12.42 0.81
C ILE A 303 16.97 12.04 2.18
N GLY A 304 17.57 10.84 2.28
CA GLY A 304 18.08 10.28 3.53
C GLY A 304 17.06 10.39 4.68
N ARG A 305 17.40 11.11 5.75
CA ARG A 305 16.55 11.26 6.94
C ARG A 305 15.43 12.29 6.80
N CYS A 306 15.47 13.13 5.77
CA CYS A 306 14.46 14.16 5.59
C CYS A 306 13.34 13.61 4.69
N LYS A 307 12.29 13.08 5.31
CA LYS A 307 11.13 12.49 4.64
C LYS A 307 9.98 13.48 4.52
N TRP A 308 10.23 14.63 3.88
CA TRP A 308 9.28 15.75 3.87
C TRP A 308 8.14 15.63 2.85
N CYS A 309 8.14 14.65 1.95
CA CYS A 309 7.12 14.56 0.91
C CYS A 309 6.15 13.43 1.26
N SER A 310 4.96 13.78 1.74
CA SER A 310 3.86 12.83 1.91
C SER A 310 3.16 12.64 0.57
N PHE A 311 3.37 11.51 -0.10
CA PHE A 311 2.74 11.23 -1.39
C PHE A 311 2.05 9.86 -1.37
N GLY A 312 0.72 9.88 -1.44
CA GLY A 312 -0.10 8.67 -1.35
C GLY A 312 -0.45 8.25 0.08
N SER A 313 -0.10 9.03 1.10
CA SER A 313 -0.59 8.79 2.46
C SER A 313 -2.12 8.90 2.52
N TYR A 314 -2.75 8.10 3.37
CA TYR A 314 -4.21 8.03 3.50
C TYR A 314 -4.63 7.67 4.92
N GLN A 315 -5.93 7.73 5.20
CA GLN A 315 -6.49 7.22 6.46
C GLN A 315 -6.94 5.77 6.28
N LEU A 316 -6.47 4.88 7.13
CA LEU A 316 -6.96 3.51 7.23
C LEU A 316 -8.06 3.46 8.30
N VAL A 317 -9.31 3.43 7.86
CA VAL A 317 -10.50 3.60 8.69
C VAL A 317 -11.18 2.25 8.88
N LYS A 318 -11.33 1.79 10.11
CA LYS A 318 -12.02 0.53 10.41
C LYS A 318 -13.52 0.67 10.10
N LEU A 319 -14.02 -0.18 9.20
CA LEU A 319 -15.43 -0.25 8.83
C LEU A 319 -16.17 -1.37 9.56
N MET A 320 -15.46 -2.46 9.84
CA MET A 320 -15.98 -3.63 10.55
C MET A 320 -14.94 -4.07 11.58
N ASP A 321 -15.37 -4.38 12.79
CA ASP A 321 -14.50 -4.81 13.89
C ASP A 321 -14.18 -6.31 13.85
N GLY A 322 -13.40 -6.77 14.85
CA GLY A 322 -13.03 -8.18 14.99
C GLY A 322 -14.16 -9.12 15.41
N ASP A 323 -15.34 -8.59 15.74
CA ASP A 323 -16.56 -9.36 16.00
C ASP A 323 -17.52 -9.35 14.79
N GLY A 324 -17.13 -8.70 13.69
CA GLY A 324 -17.94 -8.58 12.47
C GLY A 324 -19.02 -7.50 12.56
N LYS A 325 -18.92 -6.58 13.53
CA LYS A 325 -19.89 -5.50 13.69
C LYS A 325 -19.44 -4.25 12.94
N PRO A 326 -20.36 -3.51 12.31
CA PRO A 326 -20.07 -2.22 11.72
C PRO A 326 -19.53 -1.22 12.75
N VAL A 327 -18.51 -0.44 12.37
CA VAL A 327 -17.91 0.60 13.21
C VAL A 327 -18.44 1.97 12.77
N GLU A 328 -19.37 2.53 13.54
CA GLU A 328 -19.95 3.84 13.26
C GLU A 328 -19.15 5.00 13.86
N PRO A 329 -19.11 6.19 13.20
CA PRO A 329 -19.89 6.59 12.01
C PRO A 329 -19.22 6.23 10.66
N TYR A 330 -18.14 5.45 10.68
CA TYR A 330 -17.31 5.23 9.49
C TYR A 330 -17.97 4.31 8.47
N TYR A 331 -18.67 3.27 8.93
CA TYR A 331 -19.42 2.37 8.06
C TYR A 331 -20.49 3.13 7.26
N SER A 332 -21.30 3.97 7.93
CA SER A 332 -22.28 4.81 7.24
C SER A 332 -21.65 5.78 6.22
N LYS A 333 -20.48 6.35 6.53
CA LYS A 333 -19.73 7.22 5.60
C LYS A 333 -19.21 6.44 4.39
N TRP A 334 -18.74 5.21 4.58
CA TRP A 334 -18.34 4.33 3.49
C TRP A 334 -19.52 4.07 2.54
N LEU A 335 -20.69 3.74 3.06
CA LEU A 335 -21.88 3.50 2.23
C LEU A 335 -22.26 4.71 1.38
N GLN A 336 -22.16 5.92 1.94
CA GLN A 336 -22.38 7.17 1.20
C GLN A 336 -21.33 7.40 0.12
N TYR A 337 -20.07 7.08 0.42
CA TYR A 337 -18.94 7.26 -0.50
C TYR A 337 -19.00 6.26 -1.66
N ILE A 338 -19.08 4.96 -1.37
CA ILE A 338 -19.02 3.89 -2.39
C ILE A 338 -20.31 3.82 -3.22
N GLY A 339 -21.46 4.14 -2.63
CA GLY A 339 -22.76 4.07 -3.30
C GLY A 339 -23.01 2.69 -3.94
N ASN A 340 -23.21 2.68 -5.26
CA ASN A 340 -23.46 1.47 -6.04
C ASN A 340 -22.21 0.94 -6.75
N VAL A 341 -21.03 1.49 -6.46
CA VAL A 341 -19.77 1.03 -7.09
C VAL A 341 -19.46 -0.40 -6.61
N GLU A 342 -19.14 -1.27 -7.56
CA GLU A 342 -18.69 -2.63 -7.27
C GLU A 342 -17.21 -2.65 -6.87
N ILE A 343 -16.85 -3.63 -6.05
CA ILE A 343 -15.47 -3.91 -5.63
C ILE A 343 -14.98 -5.14 -6.38
N ILE A 344 -13.80 -5.00 -7.00
CA ILE A 344 -13.00 -6.08 -7.56
C ILE A 344 -12.33 -6.81 -6.40
N LEU A 345 -12.47 -8.12 -6.34
CA LEU A 345 -11.87 -8.98 -5.33
C LEU A 345 -11.07 -10.11 -5.99
N TRP A 346 -9.87 -10.34 -5.48
CA TRP A 346 -9.09 -11.54 -5.81
C TRP A 346 -9.62 -12.74 -5.01
N ALA A 347 -9.97 -13.82 -5.69
CA ALA A 347 -10.61 -15.02 -5.14
C ALA A 347 -9.70 -16.26 -5.10
N GLY A 348 -8.44 -16.17 -5.51
CA GLY A 348 -7.50 -17.29 -5.53
C GLY A 348 -6.87 -17.53 -6.89
N TYR A 349 -6.33 -18.73 -7.07
CA TYR A 349 -5.72 -19.14 -8.34
C TYR A 349 -6.76 -19.88 -9.20
N THR A 350 -6.67 -19.72 -10.51
CA THR A 350 -7.46 -20.52 -11.45
C THR A 350 -6.81 -21.87 -11.75
N ASN A 351 -5.48 -21.94 -11.62
CA ASN A 351 -4.73 -23.18 -11.78
C ASN A 351 -4.33 -23.76 -10.41
N PRO A 352 -4.87 -24.93 -10.00
CA PRO A 352 -4.51 -25.57 -8.73
C PRO A 352 -3.04 -26.00 -8.65
N GLU A 353 -2.36 -26.19 -9.78
CA GLU A 353 -0.93 -26.50 -9.81
C GLU A 353 -0.08 -25.29 -9.37
N VAL A 354 -0.46 -24.08 -9.77
CA VAL A 354 0.20 -22.84 -9.30
C VAL A 354 0.11 -22.73 -7.78
N GLU A 355 -1.09 -22.97 -7.23
CA GLU A 355 -1.29 -22.98 -5.78
C GLU A 355 -0.43 -24.04 -5.08
N ALA A 356 -0.38 -25.25 -5.65
CA ALA A 356 0.40 -26.35 -5.10
C ALA A 356 1.91 -26.05 -5.10
N LEU A 357 2.43 -25.37 -6.13
CA LEU A 357 3.82 -24.92 -6.20
C LEU A 357 4.12 -23.88 -5.12
N PHE A 358 3.25 -22.89 -4.94
CA PHE A 358 3.44 -21.88 -3.89
C PHE A 358 3.39 -22.48 -2.48
N LYS A 359 2.48 -23.42 -2.23
CA LYS A 359 2.42 -24.18 -0.96
C LYS A 359 3.68 -25.02 -0.67
N GLN A 360 4.50 -25.27 -1.68
CA GLN A 360 5.82 -25.93 -1.56
C GLN A 360 6.98 -24.92 -1.54
N ASP A 361 6.69 -23.62 -1.41
CA ASP A 361 7.65 -22.52 -1.54
C ASP A 361 8.42 -22.50 -2.89
N LYS A 362 7.87 -23.12 -3.94
CA LYS A 362 8.39 -23.09 -5.31
C LYS A 362 7.89 -21.86 -6.06
N ILE A 363 8.28 -20.69 -5.55
CA ILE A 363 7.77 -19.39 -5.98
C ILE A 363 8.09 -19.11 -7.46
N VAL A 364 9.31 -19.42 -7.90
CA VAL A 364 9.75 -19.12 -9.27
C VAL A 364 8.98 -19.96 -10.28
N GLU A 365 8.79 -21.24 -10.00
CA GLU A 365 8.03 -22.18 -10.82
C GLU A 365 6.55 -21.79 -10.88
N GLY A 366 5.95 -21.47 -9.72
CA GLY A 366 4.55 -21.02 -9.65
C GLY A 366 4.33 -19.73 -10.44
N ALA A 367 5.22 -18.75 -10.30
CA ALA A 367 5.18 -17.48 -11.05
C ALA A 367 5.37 -17.70 -12.56
N THR A 368 6.27 -18.61 -12.95
CA THR A 368 6.51 -18.96 -14.35
C THR A 368 5.27 -19.61 -14.97
N LEU A 369 4.65 -20.56 -14.26
CA LEU A 369 3.43 -21.23 -14.71
C LEU A 369 2.25 -20.26 -14.81
N MET A 370 2.13 -19.34 -13.83
CA MET A 370 1.14 -18.28 -13.84
C MET A 370 1.29 -17.34 -15.05
N ALA A 371 2.53 -16.95 -15.38
CA ALA A 371 2.82 -16.14 -16.55
C ALA A 371 2.56 -16.88 -17.88
N ALA A 372 2.84 -18.18 -17.94
CA ALA A 372 2.62 -18.99 -19.13
C ALA A 372 1.12 -19.14 -19.47
N GLY A 373 0.24 -19.18 -18.46
CA GLY A 373 -1.21 -19.24 -18.67
C GLY A 373 -1.87 -17.94 -19.15
N SER A 374 -1.11 -16.85 -19.27
CA SER A 374 -1.62 -15.52 -19.65
C SER A 374 -1.49 -15.17 -21.13
N GLN A 375 -0.91 -16.06 -21.93
CA GLN A 375 -0.79 -15.96 -23.39
C GLN A 375 -1.98 -16.66 -24.05
#